data_AF-A0A6B3ETY0-F1
#
_entry.id   AF-A0A6B3ETY0-F1
#
_cell.length_a   1.000
_cell.length_b   1.000
_cell.length_c   1.000
_cell.angle_alpha   90.00
_cell.angle_beta   90.00
_cell.angle_gamma   90.00
#
_symmetry.space_group_name_H-M   'P 1'
#
loop_
_entity.id
_entity.type
_entity.pdbx_description
1 polymer ?
#
loop_
_entity_poly.entity_id
_entity_poly.type
_entity_poly.pdbx_seq_one_letter_code
_entity_poly.pdbx_strand_id
1 'polypeptide(L)'
;VLGMIGYRPNALFTDGEVHDRFRQAVSDCFRMIQPHRLRATVTEIADDLVREFATEGRADLVGQYARPLMARVINRLYGRSDASGRELDRILTTLSNA
;
A
#
# COMPACT_ATOMS: atom_id res chain seq x y z
N VAL A 1 -5.00 -9.94 -14.59
CA VAL A 1 -6.33 -9.96 -13.95
C VAL A 1 -6.77 -11.37 -13.54
N LEU A 2 -6.51 -12.42 -14.34
CA LEU A 2 -6.92 -13.81 -14.04
C LEU A 2 -6.51 -14.33 -12.64
N GLY A 3 -5.37 -13.87 -12.10
CA GLY A 3 -4.89 -14.27 -10.75
C GLY A 3 -5.75 -13.79 -9.56
N MET A 4 -6.72 -12.89 -9.79
CA MET A 4 -7.69 -12.43 -8.78
C MET A 4 -9.07 -13.10 -8.90
N ILE A 5 -9.29 -14.02 -9.85
CA ILE A 5 -10.62 -14.57 -10.15
C ILE A 5 -10.84 -15.97 -9.53
N GLY A 6 -9.77 -16.63 -9.06
CA GLY A 6 -9.88 -17.92 -8.36
C GLY A 6 -10.26 -17.75 -6.89
N TYR A 7 -11.21 -18.57 -6.40
CA TYR A 7 -11.57 -18.62 -4.98
C TYR A 7 -10.34 -18.91 -4.11
N ARG A 8 -10.23 -18.18 -3.00
CA ARG A 8 -9.23 -18.39 -1.94
C ARG A 8 -9.88 -18.21 -0.56
N PRO A 9 -9.43 -18.93 0.48
CA PRO A 9 -10.02 -18.83 1.82
C PRO A 9 -9.54 -17.54 2.54
N ASN A 10 -9.87 -16.38 1.99
CA ASN A 10 -9.56 -15.07 2.57
C ASN A 10 -10.76 -14.11 2.52
N ALA A 11 -10.61 -12.92 3.11
CA ALA A 11 -11.70 -11.95 3.25
C ALA A 11 -12.28 -11.45 1.91
N LEU A 12 -11.56 -11.57 0.78
CA LEU A 12 -12.05 -11.08 -0.52
C LEU A 12 -13.03 -12.05 -1.18
N PHE A 13 -13.07 -13.32 -0.75
CA PHE A 13 -13.89 -14.38 -1.36
C PHE A 13 -14.78 -15.12 -0.36
N THR A 14 -14.96 -14.57 0.84
CA THR A 14 -15.83 -15.14 1.87
C THR A 14 -16.83 -14.09 2.31
N ASP A 15 -18.00 -14.55 2.79
CA ASP A 15 -19.09 -13.71 3.28
C ASP A 15 -19.51 -14.13 4.71
N GLY A 16 -20.34 -13.31 5.36
CA GLY A 16 -20.91 -13.59 6.67
C GLY A 16 -19.86 -13.71 7.79
N GLU A 17 -20.08 -14.63 8.74
CA GLU A 17 -19.20 -14.77 9.91
C GLU A 17 -17.74 -15.10 9.55
N VAL A 18 -17.52 -15.81 8.43
CA VAL A 18 -16.17 -16.15 7.96
C VAL A 18 -15.44 -14.88 7.46
N HIS A 19 -16.15 -14.04 6.71
CA HIS A 19 -15.64 -12.73 6.31
C HIS A 19 -15.31 -11.88 7.53
N ASP A 20 -16.23 -11.80 8.50
CA ASP A 20 -16.06 -10.94 9.67
C ASP A 20 -14.85 -11.36 10.51
N ARG A 21 -14.63 -12.66 10.68
CA ARG A 21 -13.45 -13.19 11.35
C ARG A 21 -12.15 -12.77 10.65
N PHE A 22 -12.08 -12.90 9.32
CA PHE A 22 -10.89 -12.48 8.58
C PHE A 22 -10.70 -10.96 8.58
N ARG A 23 -11.79 -10.20 8.39
CA ARG A 23 -11.77 -8.73 8.45
C ARG A 23 -11.29 -8.23 9.79
N GLN A 24 -11.71 -8.86 10.89
CA GLN A 24 -11.28 -8.48 12.23
C GLN A 24 -9.77 -8.66 12.38
N ALA A 25 -9.22 -9.81 12.00
CA ALA A 25 -7.77 -10.05 12.07
C ALA A 25 -6.96 -9.01 11.26
N VAL A 26 -7.42 -8.68 10.04
CA VAL A 26 -6.79 -7.64 9.22
C VAL A 26 -6.91 -6.26 9.88
N SER A 27 -8.07 -5.93 10.43
CA SER A 27 -8.31 -4.64 11.10
C SER A 27 -7.45 -4.49 12.36
N ASP A 28 -7.28 -5.57 13.14
CA ASP A 28 -6.42 -5.61 14.32
C ASP A 28 -4.97 -5.26 13.94
N CYS A 29 -4.47 -5.79 12.82
CA CYS A 29 -3.16 -5.44 12.30
C CYS A 29 -3.02 -3.95 11.98
N PHE A 30 -4.01 -3.36 11.30
CA PHE A 30 -3.99 -1.93 10.98
C PHE A 30 -4.09 -1.04 12.23
N ARG A 31 -4.79 -1.46 13.28
CA ARG A 31 -4.86 -0.71 14.54
C ARG A 31 -3.51 -0.60 15.26
N MET A 32 -2.56 -1.48 14.97
CA MET A 32 -1.20 -1.37 15.51
C MET A 32 -0.39 -0.21 14.88
N ILE A 33 -0.84 0.33 13.75
CA ILE A 33 -0.15 1.42 13.06
C ILE A 33 -0.45 2.75 13.76
N GLN A 34 0.60 3.40 14.27
CA GLN A 34 0.48 4.70 14.92
C GLN A 34 0.11 5.80 13.93
N PRO A 35 -1.10 6.43 14.02
CA PRO A 35 -1.58 7.36 12.99
C PRO A 35 -0.70 8.59 12.82
N HIS A 36 -0.13 9.11 13.91
CA HIS A 36 0.76 10.28 13.86
C HIS A 36 2.08 9.98 13.15
N ARG A 37 2.63 8.78 13.37
CA ARG A 37 3.84 8.33 12.66
C ARG A 37 3.55 8.11 11.19
N LEU A 38 2.42 7.46 10.86
CA LEU A 38 2.01 7.28 9.47
C LEU A 38 1.84 8.63 8.77
N ARG A 39 1.18 9.60 9.40
CA ARG A 39 1.03 10.96 8.84
C ARG A 39 2.39 11.61 8.59
N ALA A 40 3.31 11.55 9.55
CA ALA A 40 4.65 12.12 9.38
C ALA A 40 5.40 11.50 8.20
N THR A 41 5.39 10.16 8.10
CA THR A 41 5.99 9.42 6.98
C THR A 41 5.36 9.82 5.64
N VAL A 42 4.04 9.91 5.56
CA VAL A 42 3.33 10.30 4.32
C VAL A 42 3.71 11.72 3.92
N THR A 43 3.77 12.65 4.87
CA THR A 43 4.18 14.04 4.60
C THR A 43 5.62 14.14 4.12
N GLU A 44 6.56 13.45 4.76
CA GLU A 44 7.98 13.41 4.36
C GLU A 44 8.12 12.92 2.91
N ILE A 45 7.49 11.79 2.58
CA ILE A 45 7.53 11.21 1.23
C ILE A 45 6.87 12.15 0.21
N ALA A 46 5.74 12.76 0.56
CA ALA A 46 5.03 13.67 -0.32
C ALA A 46 5.88 14.91 -0.64
N ASP A 47 6.50 15.52 0.37
CA ASP A 47 7.36 16.68 0.20
C ASP A 47 8.56 16.36 -0.68
N ASP A 48 9.20 15.19 -0.50
CA ASP A 48 10.32 14.75 -1.32
C ASP A 48 9.90 14.58 -2.79
N LEU A 49 8.78 13.91 -3.05
CA LEU A 49 8.27 13.73 -4.42
C LEU A 49 7.89 15.05 -5.06
N VAL A 50 7.31 15.99 -4.32
CA VAL A 50 7.00 17.34 -4.82
C VAL A 50 8.28 18.08 -5.19
N ARG A 51 9.33 18.01 -4.36
CA ARG A 51 10.62 18.64 -4.67
C ARG A 51 11.25 18.09 -5.95
N GLU A 52 11.07 16.79 -6.25
CA GLU A 52 11.62 16.17 -7.46
C GLU A 52 11.08 16.80 -8.75
N PHE A 53 9.79 17.17 -8.82
CA PHE A 53 9.19 17.77 -10.03
C PHE A 53 8.95 19.28 -9.94
N ALA A 54 9.18 19.90 -8.77
CA ALA A 54 8.88 21.32 -8.54
C ALA A 54 9.57 22.27 -9.54
N THR A 55 10.77 21.93 -10.01
CA THR A 55 11.54 22.77 -10.95
C THR A 55 11.06 22.68 -12.39
N GLU A 56 10.28 21.66 -12.76
CA GLU A 56 9.81 21.46 -14.13
C GLU A 56 8.57 22.32 -14.47
N GLY A 57 7.87 22.83 -13.47
CA GLY A 57 6.62 23.60 -13.64
C GLY A 57 5.42 22.79 -14.16
N ARG A 58 5.60 21.49 -14.36
CA ARG A 58 4.57 20.52 -14.79
C ARG A 58 4.91 19.13 -14.21
N ALA A 59 3.89 18.30 -13.98
CA ALA A 59 4.08 16.93 -13.50
C ALA A 59 2.95 15.99 -13.92
N ASP A 60 3.27 14.73 -14.18
CA ASP A 60 2.32 13.62 -14.19
C ASP A 60 2.06 13.16 -12.76
N LEU A 61 0.96 13.60 -12.17
CA LEU A 61 0.61 13.29 -10.79
C LEU A 61 0.35 11.79 -10.57
N VAL A 62 0.07 11.00 -11.59
CA VAL A 62 -0.12 9.55 -11.44
C VAL A 62 1.23 8.85 -11.40
N GLY A 63 2.07 9.07 -12.42
CA GLY A 63 3.36 8.42 -12.58
C GLY A 63 4.45 8.94 -11.65
N GLN A 64 4.48 10.25 -11.40
CA GLN A 64 5.53 10.92 -10.63
C GLN A 64 5.17 11.17 -9.16
N TYR A 65 3.88 11.09 -8.78
CA TYR A 65 3.46 11.38 -7.39
C TYR A 65 2.66 10.25 -6.74
N ALA A 66 1.43 9.96 -7.20
CA ALA A 66 0.51 9.06 -6.50
C ALA A 66 1.02 7.62 -6.41
N ARG A 67 1.51 7.06 -7.52
CA ARG A 67 2.07 5.69 -7.54
C ARG A 67 3.35 5.58 -6.69
N PRO A 68 4.36 6.48 -6.84
CA PRO A 68 5.52 6.48 -5.95
C PRO A 68 5.20 6.70 -4.47
N LEU A 69 4.26 7.59 -4.15
CA LEU A 69 3.85 7.89 -2.78
C LEU A 69 3.30 6.65 -2.09
N MET A 70 2.28 6.02 -2.70
CA MET A 70 1.70 4.79 -2.17
C MET A 70 2.78 3.71 -2.03
N ALA A 71 3.73 3.68 -2.97
CA ALA A 71 4.76 2.69 -2.95
C ALA A 71 5.73 2.81 -1.77
N ARG A 72 6.29 4.01 -1.58
CA ARG A 72 7.22 4.29 -0.48
C ARG A 72 6.52 4.16 0.88
N VAL A 73 5.25 4.59 1.00
CA VAL A 73 4.47 4.45 2.26
C VAL A 73 4.33 2.99 2.67
N ILE A 74 3.93 2.12 1.73
CA ILE A 74 3.76 0.69 2.02
C ILE A 74 5.12 0.04 2.35
N ASN A 75 6.19 0.37 1.63
CA ASN A 75 7.53 -0.13 1.95
C ASN A 75 7.96 0.26 3.38
N ARG A 76 7.73 1.51 3.79
CA ARG A 76 8.04 2.00 5.14
C ARG A 76 7.24 1.28 6.22
N LEU A 77 5.96 1.02 5.97
CA LEU A 77 5.10 0.26 6.88
C LEU A 77 5.58 -1.18 7.08
N TYR A 78 6.17 -1.79 6.05
CA TYR A 78 6.78 -3.12 6.13
C TYR A 78 8.24 -3.12 6.60
N GLY A 79 8.80 -1.98 7.00
CA GLY A 79 10.20 -1.86 7.44
C GLY A 79 11.21 -2.13 6.31
N ARG A 80 10.80 -1.99 5.05
CA ARG A 80 11.65 -2.16 3.87
C ARG A 80 12.22 -0.83 3.39
N SER A 81 13.35 -0.88 2.71
CA SER A 81 13.89 0.27 1.99
C SER A 81 12.92 0.73 0.90
N ASP A 82 12.93 2.03 0.59
CA ASP A 82 12.04 2.67 -0.40
C ASP A 82 12.30 2.23 -1.87
N ALA A 83 13.05 1.15 -2.08
CA ALA A 83 13.41 0.61 -3.38
C ALA A 83 12.18 0.09 -4.16
N SER A 84 11.85 0.86 -5.21
CA SER A 84 11.15 0.52 -6.45
C SER A 84 9.77 -0.15 -6.40
N GLY A 85 8.78 0.53 -6.98
CA GLY A 85 7.37 0.10 -7.10
C GLY A 85 7.10 -1.30 -7.69
N ARG A 86 8.09 -1.95 -8.31
CA ARG A 86 8.01 -3.36 -8.75
C ARG A 86 7.85 -4.35 -7.59
N GLU A 87 8.30 -3.99 -6.39
CA GLU A 87 8.19 -4.87 -5.23
C GLU A 87 6.77 -4.91 -4.66
N LEU A 88 5.99 -3.85 -4.87
CA LEU A 88 4.59 -3.80 -4.42
C LEU A 88 3.68 -4.61 -5.30
N ASP A 89 3.94 -4.66 -6.62
CA ASP A 89 3.26 -5.60 -7.50
C ASP A 89 3.50 -7.04 -7.00
N ARG A 90 4.71 -7.36 -6.53
CA ARG A 90 5.01 -8.66 -5.89
C ARG A 90 4.28 -8.83 -4.56
N ILE A 91 4.28 -7.84 -3.67
CA ILE A 91 3.60 -7.93 -2.36
C ILE A 91 2.08 -8.08 -2.55
N LEU A 92 1.47 -7.28 -3.41
CA LEU A 92 0.04 -7.40 -3.75
C LEU A 92 -0.26 -8.77 -4.35
N THR A 93 0.61 -9.29 -5.23
CA THR A 93 0.46 -10.64 -5.79
C THR A 93 0.60 -11.73 -4.70
N THR A 94 1.48 -11.53 -3.71
CA THR A 94 1.70 -12.49 -2.61
C THR A 94 0.53 -12.47 -1.63
N LEU A 95 0.02 -11.29 -1.26
CA LEU A 95 -1.20 -11.13 -0.46
C LEU A 95 -2.44 -11.64 -1.18
N SER A 96 -2.46 -11.56 -2.52
CA SER A 96 -3.52 -12.18 -3.32
C SER A 96 -3.49 -13.70 -3.20
N ASN A 97 -2.31 -14.30 -3.04
CA ASN A 97 -2.09 -15.75 -3.07
C ASN A 97 -2.01 -16.42 -1.69
N ALA A 98 -2.00 -15.65 -0.60
CA ALA A 98 -2.13 -16.11 0.78
C ALA A 98 -3.60 -16.21 1.20
#